data_AF-A0A328SXE8-F1
#
_entry.id   AF-A0A328SXE8-F1
#
_cell.length_a   1.000
_cell.length_b   1.000
_cell.length_c   1.000
_cell.angle_alpha   90.00
_cell.angle_beta   90.00
_cell.angle_gamma   90.00
#
_symmetry.space_group_name_H-M   'P 1'
#
loop_
_entity.id
_entity.type
_entity.pdbx_description
1 polymer ?
#
loop_
_entity_poly.entity_id
_entity_poly.type
_entity_poly.pdbx_seq_one_letter_code
_entity_poly.pdbx_strand_id
1 'polypeptide(L)'
;MRMRLRGLLIGAVGALLAVGASHLITRALAQTPAPPKPAQTAPASAPDPWAHWPENGPTPEQVMYAQPRLMRQAIARLKPQDPHKIDLYLIAFAGDGSENVFRNEAEYAARLFARRFDADGHTLVLENNPATLQHAPLATWSNLEQALAAVHRVMDPKQDILVLYLTSHGSADHYLLVDMDPMPLDQIGAKDLAGILAEHPFRWKVVVVNACYSGGFVPPLKGPGTLVMTAARKDRSSFGCGSESDITYFGDAFLAHALNRTDNLIAAFGMARKRIASWEKRDGLTPSDPQIEADAGIRARLAAWRSQIRVGKPLAFAPAGSARATCDHHDACRNAEPGLR
;
A
#
# COMPACT_ATOMS: atom_id res chain seq x y z
N MET A 1 48.99 30.10 19.43
CA MET A 1 50.33 30.33 18.84
C MET A 1 50.13 30.97 17.47
N ARG A 2 50.66 32.19 17.30
CA ARG A 2 50.93 33.03 16.10
C ARG A 2 50.20 32.68 14.77
N MET A 3 49.28 33.47 14.20
CA MET A 3 49.37 34.82 13.59
C MET A 3 49.98 34.85 12.15
N ARG A 4 49.25 35.52 11.22
CA ARG A 4 49.68 36.20 9.96
C ARG A 4 49.89 35.32 8.70
N LEU A 5 49.70 35.76 7.44
CA LEU A 5 49.39 37.07 6.85
C LEU A 5 48.90 36.93 5.39
N ARG A 6 48.23 37.97 4.90
CA ARG A 6 47.93 38.32 3.50
C ARG A 6 49.19 38.71 2.68
N GLY A 7 49.02 38.71 1.36
CA GLY A 7 49.67 39.61 0.38
C GLY A 7 50.33 38.85 -0.77
N LEU A 8 50.47 39.34 -2.01
CA LEU A 8 50.00 40.51 -2.77
C LEU A 8 50.50 40.25 -4.22
N LEU A 9 49.85 40.80 -5.24
CA LEU A 9 50.24 40.79 -6.65
C LEU A 9 51.68 41.25 -6.92
N ILE A 10 52.34 40.66 -7.94
CA ILE A 10 53.28 41.36 -8.84
C ILE A 10 53.16 40.76 -10.26
N GLY A 11 52.91 41.62 -11.25
CA GLY A 11 53.03 41.30 -12.67
C GLY A 11 54.42 41.61 -13.23
N ALA A 12 54.76 41.02 -14.38
CA ALA A 12 55.87 41.48 -15.22
C ALA A 12 55.56 41.22 -16.70
N VAL A 13 55.72 42.28 -17.48
CA VAL A 13 55.61 42.38 -18.95
C VAL A 13 57.03 42.57 -19.51
N GLY A 14 57.30 42.04 -20.71
CA GLY A 14 58.44 42.42 -21.57
C GLY A 14 59.01 41.20 -22.31
N ALA A 15 58.78 41.01 -23.63
CA ALA A 15 59.47 41.61 -24.79
C ALA A 15 60.93 41.11 -24.95
N LEU A 16 61.52 40.74 -26.09
CA LEU A 16 61.20 40.73 -27.53
C LEU A 16 62.35 39.94 -28.25
N LEU A 17 62.06 39.36 -29.43
CA LEU A 17 62.92 39.10 -30.62
C LEU A 17 64.23 38.26 -30.55
N ALA A 18 64.29 37.22 -31.42
CA ALA A 18 65.37 37.05 -32.42
C ALA A 18 64.91 36.14 -33.59
N VAL A 19 65.34 36.54 -34.79
CA VAL A 19 64.95 36.11 -36.14
C VAL A 19 65.74 34.86 -36.58
N GLY A 20 65.16 34.01 -37.45
CA GLY A 20 65.89 32.90 -38.06
C GLY A 20 65.13 32.13 -39.16
N ALA A 21 64.99 32.77 -40.31
CA ALA A 21 64.92 32.26 -41.69
C ALA A 21 64.40 30.84 -42.02
N SER A 22 63.42 30.84 -42.95
CA SER A 22 63.28 29.93 -44.10
C SER A 22 62.82 28.50 -43.84
N HIS A 23 61.58 28.19 -44.24
CA HIS A 23 61.30 27.25 -45.33
C HIS A 23 59.83 27.36 -45.76
N LEU A 24 59.62 27.73 -47.03
CA LEU A 24 58.36 27.66 -47.73
C LEU A 24 57.93 26.19 -47.87
N ILE A 25 56.88 25.79 -47.15
CA ILE A 25 56.09 24.61 -47.48
C ILE A 25 54.62 25.04 -47.45
N THR A 26 54.08 25.33 -48.62
CA THR A 26 52.65 25.43 -48.90
C THR A 26 52.01 24.07 -48.62
N ARG A 27 51.45 23.89 -47.41
CA ARG A 27 50.56 22.77 -47.10
C ARG A 27 49.12 23.23 -47.32
N ALA A 28 48.46 22.64 -48.31
CA ALA A 28 47.04 22.76 -48.53
C ALA A 28 46.29 22.38 -47.23
N LEU A 29 45.55 23.33 -46.66
CA LEU A 29 44.59 23.06 -45.60
C LEU A 29 43.43 22.27 -46.20
N ALA A 30 43.49 20.95 -46.14
CA ALA A 30 42.30 20.12 -46.22
C ALA A 30 41.43 20.49 -45.01
N GLN A 31 40.37 21.27 -45.25
CA GLN A 31 39.32 21.48 -44.27
C GLN A 31 38.61 20.14 -44.07
N THR A 32 38.98 19.42 -43.01
CA THR A 32 38.16 18.32 -42.53
C THR A 32 36.84 18.92 -42.03
N PRO A 33 35.67 18.46 -42.51
CA PRO A 33 34.40 18.89 -41.94
C PRO A 33 34.39 18.49 -40.47
N ALA A 34 34.06 19.44 -39.60
CA ALA A 34 33.88 19.17 -38.19
C ALA A 34 32.84 18.05 -38.02
N PRO A 35 33.04 17.10 -37.09
CA PRO A 35 32.04 16.08 -36.81
C PRO A 35 30.72 16.76 -36.44
N PRO A 36 29.57 16.22 -36.86
CA PRO A 36 28.28 16.79 -36.50
C PRO A 36 28.20 16.88 -34.98
N LYS A 37 27.89 18.08 -34.48
CA LYS A 37 27.60 18.31 -33.06
C LYS A 37 26.60 17.24 -32.63
N PRO A 38 26.85 16.47 -31.55
CA PRO A 38 25.85 15.52 -31.07
C PRO A 38 24.55 16.30 -30.85
N ALA A 39 23.48 15.82 -31.45
CA ALA A 39 22.15 16.38 -31.26
C ALA A 39 21.93 16.49 -29.75
N GLN A 40 21.69 17.71 -29.27
CA GLN A 40 21.28 17.92 -27.90
C GLN A 40 19.94 17.21 -27.76
N THR A 41 19.95 16.01 -27.17
CA THR A 41 18.75 15.38 -26.67
C THR A 41 18.12 16.39 -25.73
N ALA A 42 16.89 16.81 -26.04
CA ALA A 42 16.11 17.63 -25.13
C ALA A 42 16.14 16.96 -23.74
N PRO A 43 16.33 17.72 -22.64
CA PRO A 43 16.21 17.14 -21.32
C PRO A 43 14.86 16.42 -21.26
N ALA A 44 14.86 15.18 -20.78
CA ALA A 44 13.63 14.43 -20.58
C ALA A 44 12.64 15.35 -19.83
N SER A 45 11.47 15.58 -20.42
CA SER A 45 10.40 16.34 -19.77
C SER A 45 10.20 15.74 -18.38
N ALA A 46 10.10 16.62 -17.37
CA ALA A 46 9.76 16.17 -16.03
C ALA A 46 8.48 15.30 -16.11
N PRO A 47 8.39 14.22 -15.32
CA PRO A 47 7.17 13.40 -15.27
C PRO A 47 5.96 14.32 -15.07
N ASP A 48 4.90 14.11 -15.84
CA ASP A 48 3.65 14.85 -15.64
C ASP A 48 3.09 14.46 -14.25
N PRO A 49 3.01 15.40 -13.29
CA PRO A 49 2.50 15.11 -11.94
C PRO A 49 1.01 14.73 -11.94
N TRP A 50 0.34 14.79 -13.09
CA TRP A 50 -1.05 14.40 -13.27
C TRP A 50 -1.21 13.09 -14.04
N ALA A 51 -0.14 12.41 -14.44
CA ALA A 51 -0.19 11.23 -15.31
C ALA A 51 -1.10 10.11 -14.79
N HIS A 52 -1.28 10.02 -13.47
CA HIS A 52 -2.11 9.00 -12.82
C HIS A 52 -3.41 9.55 -12.20
N TRP A 53 -3.63 10.87 -12.29
CA TRP A 53 -4.85 11.49 -11.78
C TRP A 53 -5.95 11.51 -12.84
N PRO A 54 -7.22 11.22 -12.48
CA PRO A 54 -8.30 11.19 -13.46
C PRO A 54 -8.61 12.59 -14.00
N GLU A 55 -8.57 12.77 -15.32
CA GLU A 55 -8.83 14.07 -15.99
C GLU A 55 -10.18 14.71 -15.61
N ASN A 56 -11.20 13.88 -15.42
CA ASN A 56 -12.56 14.31 -15.05
C ASN A 56 -12.86 14.12 -13.54
N GLY A 57 -11.83 13.91 -12.73
CA GLY A 57 -11.94 13.72 -11.30
C GLY A 57 -12.00 15.03 -10.50
N PRO A 58 -12.24 14.94 -9.18
CA PRO A 58 -12.03 16.10 -8.29
C PRO A 58 -10.55 16.50 -8.30
N THR A 59 -10.25 17.77 -8.07
CA THR A 59 -8.87 18.22 -7.82
C THR A 59 -8.34 17.62 -6.51
N PRO A 60 -7.01 17.46 -6.34
CA PRO A 60 -6.42 17.00 -5.08
C PRO A 60 -6.88 17.83 -3.87
N GLU A 61 -7.00 19.15 -4.04
CA GLU A 61 -7.55 20.03 -2.99
C GLU A 61 -8.98 19.65 -2.60
N GLN A 62 -9.87 19.44 -3.58
CA GLN A 62 -11.23 18.98 -3.31
C GLN A 62 -11.27 17.62 -2.61
N VAL A 63 -10.36 16.70 -2.97
CA VAL A 63 -10.25 15.39 -2.31
C VAL A 63 -9.84 15.55 -0.85
N MET A 64 -8.84 16.39 -0.56
CA MET A 64 -8.39 16.67 0.81
C MET A 64 -9.53 17.25 1.67
N TYR A 65 -10.23 18.28 1.17
CA TYR A 65 -11.35 18.89 1.91
C TYR A 65 -12.57 17.97 2.05
N ALA A 66 -12.70 16.93 1.20
CA ALA A 66 -13.76 15.93 1.34
C ALA A 66 -13.51 14.91 2.47
N GLN A 67 -12.26 14.72 2.91
CA GLN A 67 -11.88 13.65 3.85
C GLN A 67 -12.66 13.68 5.17
N PRO A 68 -12.83 14.82 5.87
CA PRO A 68 -13.58 14.83 7.13
C PRO A 68 -15.02 14.33 6.98
N ARG A 69 -15.68 14.64 5.85
CA ARG A 69 -17.04 14.16 5.57
C ARG A 69 -17.04 12.66 5.28
N LEU A 70 -16.12 12.18 4.45
CA LEU A 70 -16.00 10.76 4.09
C LEU A 70 -15.68 9.90 5.32
N MET A 71 -14.76 10.36 6.18
CA MET A 71 -14.46 9.70 7.45
C MET A 71 -15.67 9.64 8.38
N ARG A 72 -16.40 10.75 8.58
CA ARG A 72 -17.64 10.72 9.39
C ARG A 72 -18.67 9.74 8.84
N GLN A 73 -18.84 9.67 7.51
CA GLN A 73 -19.77 8.74 6.88
C GLN A 73 -19.32 7.27 7.04
N ALA A 74 -18.02 6.99 6.92
CA ALA A 74 -17.46 5.66 7.15
C ALA A 74 -17.62 5.22 8.61
N ILE A 75 -17.27 6.10 9.56
CA ILE A 75 -17.37 5.86 11.01
C ILE A 75 -18.82 5.65 11.45
N ALA A 76 -19.77 6.43 10.90
CA ALA A 76 -21.19 6.31 11.26
C ALA A 76 -21.81 4.96 10.86
N ARG A 77 -21.15 4.18 9.98
CA ARG A 77 -21.58 2.83 9.60
C ARG A 77 -21.09 1.74 10.56
N LEU A 78 -20.17 2.07 11.47
CA LEU A 78 -19.71 1.12 12.48
C LEU A 78 -20.81 0.88 13.51
N LYS A 79 -21.21 -0.39 13.67
CA LYS A 79 -22.09 -0.82 14.75
C LYS A 79 -21.32 -0.85 16.07
N PRO A 80 -21.98 -0.52 17.20
CA PRO A 80 -21.39 -0.69 18.53
C PRO A 80 -21.23 -2.16 18.87
N GLN A 81 -20.34 -2.45 19.81
CA GLN A 81 -20.11 -3.81 20.27
C GLN A 81 -21.35 -4.44 20.92
N ASP A 82 -21.41 -5.76 20.86
CA ASP A 82 -22.35 -6.62 21.56
C ASP A 82 -21.73 -7.10 22.89
N PRO A 83 -22.26 -6.64 24.05
CA PRO A 83 -21.70 -6.98 25.36
C PRO A 83 -21.78 -8.47 25.71
N HIS A 84 -22.47 -9.29 24.91
CA HIS A 84 -22.65 -10.72 25.16
C HIS A 84 -21.69 -11.62 24.36
N LYS A 85 -20.88 -11.05 23.47
CA LYS A 85 -19.93 -11.82 22.65
C LYS A 85 -18.68 -11.01 22.37
N ILE A 86 -17.63 -11.69 21.91
CA ILE A 86 -16.39 -11.06 21.46
C ILE A 86 -16.63 -10.50 20.04
N ASP A 87 -16.55 -9.20 19.82
CA ASP A 87 -16.61 -8.68 18.45
C ASP A 87 -15.25 -8.63 17.78
N LEU A 88 -15.27 -8.68 16.45
CA LEU A 88 -14.11 -8.45 15.61
C LEU A 88 -14.35 -7.20 14.75
N TYR A 89 -13.49 -6.20 14.94
CA TYR A 89 -13.50 -4.97 14.16
C TYR A 89 -12.34 -4.98 13.17
N LEU A 90 -12.63 -4.81 11.89
CA LEU A 90 -11.63 -4.74 10.83
C LEU A 90 -11.42 -3.28 10.41
N ILE A 91 -10.16 -2.86 10.37
CA ILE A 91 -9.70 -1.74 9.53
C ILE A 91 -8.86 -2.33 8.40
N ALA A 92 -9.27 -2.11 7.16
CA ALA A 92 -8.49 -2.42 5.98
C ALA A 92 -7.89 -1.14 5.40
N PHE A 93 -6.59 -1.15 5.12
CA PHE A 93 -5.81 0.00 4.66
C PHE A 93 -5.09 -0.35 3.36
N ALA A 94 -5.50 0.26 2.24
CA ALA A 94 -4.84 0.14 0.94
C ALA A 94 -4.02 1.40 0.66
N GLY A 95 -2.71 1.34 0.92
CA GLY A 95 -1.85 2.52 1.03
C GLY A 95 -1.43 3.16 -0.29
N ASP A 96 -1.39 2.40 -1.38
CA ASP A 96 -0.89 2.87 -2.67
C ASP A 96 -2.00 2.87 -3.72
N GLY A 97 -2.22 4.03 -4.32
CA GLY A 97 -3.23 4.27 -5.36
C GLY A 97 -2.75 4.04 -6.79
N SER A 98 -1.47 3.76 -7.02
CA SER A 98 -0.91 3.52 -8.34
C SER A 98 -1.28 2.14 -8.92
N GLU A 99 -1.56 1.15 -8.07
CA GLU A 99 -2.10 -0.15 -8.49
C GLU A 99 -3.45 -0.52 -7.85
N ASN A 100 -4.34 -1.11 -8.66
CA ASN A 100 -5.66 -1.53 -8.20
C ASN A 100 -5.65 -2.69 -7.19
N VAL A 101 -4.56 -3.46 -7.17
CA VAL A 101 -4.39 -4.65 -6.33
C VAL A 101 -4.67 -4.37 -4.84
N PHE A 102 -4.22 -3.23 -4.34
CA PHE A 102 -4.34 -2.87 -2.94
C PHE A 102 -5.78 -2.56 -2.55
N ARG A 103 -6.48 -1.75 -3.35
CA ARG A 103 -7.92 -1.51 -3.19
C ARG A 103 -8.71 -2.82 -3.26
N ASN A 104 -8.42 -3.66 -4.27
CA ASN A 104 -9.12 -4.93 -4.47
C ASN A 104 -9.03 -5.81 -3.22
N GLU A 105 -7.86 -5.91 -2.61
CA GLU A 105 -7.64 -6.67 -1.38
C GLU A 105 -8.33 -6.05 -0.17
N ALA A 106 -8.23 -4.74 0.03
CA ALA A 106 -8.85 -4.07 1.18
C ALA A 106 -10.37 -4.19 1.16
N GLU A 107 -11.00 -3.94 0.00
CA GLU A 107 -12.44 -4.13 -0.14
C GLU A 107 -12.84 -5.61 0.00
N TYR A 108 -12.07 -6.53 -0.58
CA TYR A 108 -12.35 -7.95 -0.46
C TYR A 108 -12.22 -8.43 0.98
N ALA A 109 -11.21 -7.99 1.73
CA ALA A 109 -11.05 -8.27 3.15
C ALA A 109 -12.29 -7.81 3.92
N ALA A 110 -12.76 -6.57 3.71
CA ALA A 110 -13.98 -6.08 4.36
C ALA A 110 -15.20 -6.96 4.05
N ARG A 111 -15.44 -7.32 2.78
CA ARG A 111 -16.55 -8.21 2.40
C ARG A 111 -16.41 -9.61 3.02
N LEU A 112 -15.20 -10.17 3.03
CA LEU A 112 -14.91 -11.48 3.57
C LEU A 112 -15.18 -11.52 5.07
N PHE A 113 -14.65 -10.55 5.83
CA PHE A 113 -14.86 -10.48 7.28
C PHE A 113 -16.32 -10.23 7.64
N ALA A 114 -17.00 -9.31 6.94
CA ALA A 114 -18.41 -9.04 7.16
C ALA A 114 -19.30 -10.29 6.93
N ARG A 115 -19.07 -11.01 5.82
CA ARG A 115 -19.95 -12.14 5.42
C ARG A 115 -19.61 -13.47 6.07
N ARG A 116 -18.33 -13.70 6.40
CA ARG A 116 -17.85 -15.00 6.86
C ARG A 116 -17.45 -15.02 8.33
N PHE A 117 -17.04 -13.90 8.89
CA PHE A 117 -16.42 -13.82 10.21
C PHE A 117 -17.21 -12.93 11.19
N ASP A 118 -18.53 -12.82 11.01
CA ASP A 118 -19.44 -12.10 11.92
C ASP A 118 -19.05 -10.64 12.18
N ALA A 119 -18.40 -9.99 11.21
CA ALA A 119 -17.99 -8.58 11.30
C ALA A 119 -18.93 -7.65 10.51
N ASP A 120 -20.18 -8.04 10.27
CA ASP A 120 -21.14 -7.23 9.51
C ASP A 120 -21.46 -5.91 10.24
N GLY A 121 -21.04 -4.79 9.65
CA GLY A 121 -21.10 -3.47 10.28
C GLY A 121 -19.92 -3.17 11.22
N HIS A 122 -18.90 -4.03 11.31
CA HIS A 122 -17.67 -3.82 12.09
C HIS A 122 -16.43 -3.65 11.19
N THR A 123 -16.62 -3.33 9.91
CA THR A 123 -15.54 -3.13 8.94
C THR A 123 -15.44 -1.68 8.50
N LEU A 124 -14.24 -1.13 8.47
CA LEU A 124 -13.92 0.18 7.90
C LEU A 124 -12.78 0.03 6.88
N VAL A 125 -12.96 0.58 5.69
CA VAL A 125 -11.96 0.58 4.62
C VAL A 125 -11.41 1.99 4.44
N LEU A 126 -10.09 2.11 4.43
CA LEU A 126 -9.34 3.28 3.98
C LEU A 126 -8.57 2.85 2.73
N GLU A 127 -8.68 3.63 1.65
CA GLU A 127 -8.06 3.24 0.38
C GLU A 127 -7.62 4.45 -0.45
N ASN A 128 -6.43 4.34 -1.02
CA ASN A 128 -5.96 5.24 -2.06
C ASN A 128 -6.25 4.58 -3.41
N ASN A 129 -7.07 5.24 -4.24
CA ASN A 129 -7.29 4.81 -5.62
C ASN A 129 -7.97 5.95 -6.44
N PRO A 130 -7.54 6.21 -7.69
CA PRO A 130 -8.17 7.19 -8.58
C PRO A 130 -9.69 7.03 -8.73
N ALA A 131 -10.21 5.80 -8.69
CA ALA A 131 -11.62 5.54 -8.95
C ALA A 131 -12.53 5.76 -7.72
N THR A 132 -11.97 6.02 -6.53
CA THR A 132 -12.76 6.12 -5.28
C THR A 132 -12.58 7.43 -4.52
N LEU A 133 -11.87 8.40 -5.11
CA LEU A 133 -11.56 9.73 -4.56
C LEU A 133 -12.74 10.50 -3.95
N GLN A 134 -13.97 10.28 -4.44
CA GLN A 134 -15.18 10.98 -3.97
C GLN A 134 -16.04 10.18 -2.98
N HIS A 135 -15.73 8.89 -2.76
CA HIS A 135 -16.64 7.94 -2.12
C HIS A 135 -16.00 7.12 -1.00
N ALA A 136 -14.68 6.94 -1.03
CA ALA A 136 -13.93 6.26 0.01
C ALA A 136 -13.01 7.26 0.74
N PRO A 137 -12.88 7.14 2.08
CA PRO A 137 -11.83 7.85 2.79
C PRO A 137 -10.46 7.32 2.36
N LEU A 138 -9.52 8.24 2.16
CA LEU A 138 -8.16 7.92 1.77
C LEU A 138 -7.44 7.13 2.87
N ALA A 139 -6.56 6.22 2.45
CA ALA A 139 -5.59 5.57 3.30
C ALA A 139 -4.44 6.53 3.61
N THR A 140 -4.66 7.44 4.56
CA THR A 140 -3.64 8.37 5.06
C THR A 140 -3.33 8.09 6.53
N TRP A 141 -2.18 8.57 7.01
CA TRP A 141 -1.84 8.52 8.43
C TRP A 141 -2.95 9.10 9.31
N SER A 142 -3.39 10.33 9.03
CA SER A 142 -4.44 11.01 9.83
C SER A 142 -5.81 10.32 9.76
N ASN A 143 -6.15 9.66 8.65
CA ASN A 143 -7.39 8.90 8.57
C ASN A 143 -7.28 7.55 9.29
N LEU A 144 -6.10 6.92 9.30
CA LEU A 144 -5.84 5.73 10.10
C LEU A 144 -5.97 6.02 11.60
N GLU A 145 -5.41 7.14 12.07
CA GLU A 145 -5.57 7.62 13.45
C GLU A 145 -7.06 7.78 13.81
N GLN A 146 -7.81 8.51 12.99
CA GLN A 146 -9.25 8.71 13.19
C GLN A 146 -10.05 7.39 13.17
N ALA A 147 -9.68 6.45 12.30
CA ALA A 147 -10.32 5.14 12.23
C ALA A 147 -10.04 4.31 13.49
N LEU A 148 -8.78 4.28 13.97
CA LEU A 148 -8.40 3.60 15.21
C LEU A 148 -9.13 4.21 16.42
N ALA A 149 -9.16 5.53 16.53
CA ALA A 149 -9.89 6.23 17.58
C ALA A 149 -11.40 5.93 17.54
N ALA A 150 -11.99 5.88 16.34
CA ALA A 150 -13.40 5.56 16.15
C ALA A 150 -13.72 4.12 16.54
N VAL A 151 -12.92 3.14 16.09
CA VAL A 151 -13.08 1.73 16.44
C VAL A 151 -12.92 1.54 17.95
N HIS A 152 -11.88 2.13 18.57
CA HIS A 152 -11.65 2.07 20.01
C HIS A 152 -12.85 2.60 20.83
N ARG A 153 -13.61 3.55 20.29
CA ARG A 153 -14.80 4.12 20.96
C ARG A 153 -16.05 3.25 20.85
N VAL A 154 -16.20 2.48 19.77
CA VAL A 154 -17.41 1.66 19.52
C VAL A 154 -17.24 0.21 19.96
N MET A 155 -16.00 -0.29 20.04
CA MET A 155 -15.66 -1.60 20.58
C MET A 155 -15.44 -1.55 22.11
N ASP A 156 -15.44 -2.69 22.80
CA ASP A 156 -14.83 -2.83 24.12
C ASP A 156 -13.34 -3.23 23.95
N PRO A 157 -12.36 -2.33 24.19
CA PRO A 157 -10.94 -2.59 23.96
C PRO A 157 -10.34 -3.67 24.88
N LYS A 158 -11.04 -4.10 25.95
CA LYS A 158 -10.63 -5.19 26.83
C LYS A 158 -11.14 -6.55 26.35
N GLN A 159 -12.24 -6.54 25.61
CA GLN A 159 -12.96 -7.72 25.15
C GLN A 159 -12.68 -7.98 23.66
N ASP A 160 -12.97 -7.02 22.81
CA ASP A 160 -13.06 -7.22 21.38
C ASP A 160 -11.68 -7.23 20.71
N ILE A 161 -11.66 -7.68 19.46
CA ILE A 161 -10.44 -7.88 18.69
C ILE A 161 -10.40 -6.85 17.57
N LEU A 162 -9.35 -6.02 17.55
CA LEU A 162 -8.99 -5.24 16.37
C LEU A 162 -8.27 -6.14 15.37
N VAL A 163 -8.68 -6.12 14.11
CA VAL A 163 -7.91 -6.61 12.96
C VAL A 163 -7.53 -5.40 12.12
N LEU A 164 -6.22 -5.17 11.98
CA LEU A 164 -5.68 -4.19 11.06
C LEU A 164 -5.02 -4.92 9.90
N TYR A 165 -5.59 -4.80 8.70
CA TYR A 165 -5.04 -5.35 7.47
C TYR A 165 -4.49 -4.23 6.61
N LEU A 166 -3.17 -4.15 6.47
CA LEU A 166 -2.50 -3.15 5.63
C LEU A 166 -1.94 -3.83 4.39
N THR A 167 -2.21 -3.25 3.22
CA THR A 167 -1.68 -3.70 1.95
C THR A 167 -1.16 -2.52 1.14
N SER A 168 0.10 -2.58 0.74
CA SER A 168 0.80 -1.53 -0.02
C SER A 168 2.16 -2.05 -0.52
N HIS A 169 2.90 -1.24 -1.27
CA HIS A 169 4.34 -1.44 -1.41
C HIS A 169 5.07 -1.21 -0.08
N GLY A 170 6.26 -1.79 0.03
CA GLY A 170 7.11 -1.63 1.20
C GLY A 170 8.57 -1.42 0.82
N SER A 171 9.30 -0.70 1.67
CA SER A 171 10.71 -0.39 1.47
C SER A 171 11.64 -1.23 2.36
N ALA A 172 12.91 -1.34 1.96
CA ALA A 172 13.94 -2.03 2.75
C ALA A 172 14.16 -1.39 4.14
N ASP A 173 13.78 -0.12 4.30
CA ASP A 173 13.81 0.62 5.57
C ASP A 173 12.55 0.40 6.42
N HIS A 174 11.68 -0.52 6.01
CA HIS A 174 10.46 -0.93 6.72
C HIS A 174 9.41 0.17 6.82
N TYR A 175 9.19 0.87 5.71
CA TYR A 175 8.04 1.76 5.51
C TYR A 175 7.01 1.10 4.60
N LEU A 176 5.74 1.38 4.87
CA LEU A 176 4.67 1.22 3.90
C LEU A 176 4.59 2.47 3.04
N LEU A 177 4.49 2.27 1.73
CA LEU A 177 4.16 3.36 0.82
C LEU A 177 2.74 3.84 1.11
N VAL A 178 2.61 5.14 1.29
CA VAL A 178 1.32 5.82 1.33
C VAL A 178 1.30 6.81 0.19
N ASP A 179 0.60 6.49 -0.88
CA ASP A 179 0.63 7.27 -2.10
C ASP A 179 -0.74 7.41 -2.76
N MET A 180 -0.99 8.62 -3.25
CA MET A 180 -2.09 8.98 -4.12
C MET A 180 -1.66 10.27 -4.84
N ASP A 181 -0.59 10.16 -5.64
CA ASP A 181 0.02 11.26 -6.41
C ASP A 181 -1.06 12.11 -7.09
N PRO A 182 -1.02 13.46 -6.99
CA PRO A 182 0.05 14.29 -6.43
C PRO A 182 -0.15 14.72 -4.96
N MET A 183 -0.90 13.96 -4.17
CA MET A 183 -1.12 14.32 -2.76
C MET A 183 0.14 14.08 -1.90
N PRO A 184 0.56 15.06 -1.05
CA PRO A 184 1.74 14.93 -0.20
C PRO A 184 1.40 14.13 1.07
N LEU A 185 1.33 12.80 0.95
CA LEU A 185 0.92 11.90 2.04
C LEU A 185 2.10 11.38 2.88
N ASP A 186 1.87 11.24 4.19
CA ASP A 186 2.87 10.72 5.13
C ASP A 186 3.05 9.20 5.00
N GLN A 187 4.30 8.78 4.82
CA GLN A 187 4.71 7.37 4.80
C GLN A 187 4.60 6.75 6.20
N ILE A 188 4.35 5.45 6.30
CA ILE A 188 4.16 4.78 7.60
C ILE A 188 5.31 3.82 7.88
N GLY A 189 6.17 4.17 8.83
CA GLY A 189 7.23 3.31 9.31
C GLY A 189 6.76 2.27 10.33
N ALA A 190 7.56 1.22 10.49
CA ALA A 190 7.31 0.16 11.47
C ALA A 190 7.16 0.66 12.93
N LYS A 191 7.92 1.69 13.31
CA LYS A 191 7.83 2.31 14.63
C LYS A 191 6.60 3.21 14.75
N ASP A 192 6.26 3.92 13.69
CA ASP A 192 5.11 4.83 13.66
C ASP A 192 3.82 4.03 13.86
N LEU A 193 3.65 2.93 13.13
CA LEU A 193 2.49 2.04 13.28
C LEU A 193 2.37 1.45 14.69
N ALA A 194 3.49 1.08 15.33
CA ALA A 194 3.47 0.64 16.71
C ALA A 194 3.11 1.76 17.68
N GLY A 195 3.58 2.99 17.42
CA GLY A 195 3.27 4.19 18.19
C GLY A 195 1.77 4.51 18.20
N ILE A 196 1.15 4.63 17.03
CA ILE A 196 -0.28 4.97 16.93
C ILE A 196 -1.19 3.88 17.52
N LEU A 197 -0.79 2.61 17.44
CA LEU A 197 -1.50 1.50 18.11
C LEU A 197 -1.32 1.51 19.63
N ALA A 198 -0.29 2.19 20.16
CA ALA A 198 -0.09 2.37 21.60
C ALA A 198 -0.90 3.55 22.16
N GLU A 199 -1.20 4.56 21.34
CA GLU A 199 -2.07 5.71 21.69
C GLU A 199 -3.53 5.28 21.88
N HIS A 200 -3.97 4.23 21.20
CA HIS A 200 -5.28 3.61 21.34
C HIS A 200 -5.12 2.17 21.88
N PRO A 201 -5.11 1.94 23.20
CA PRO A 201 -4.72 0.65 23.77
C PRO A 201 -5.76 -0.46 23.53
N PHE A 202 -5.62 -1.16 22.40
CA PHE A 202 -6.33 -2.42 22.12
C PHE A 202 -5.67 -3.58 22.86
N ARG A 203 -6.38 -4.24 23.78
CA ARG A 203 -5.86 -5.41 24.49
C ARG A 203 -5.62 -6.59 23.55
N TRP A 204 -6.52 -6.78 22.58
CA TRP A 204 -6.46 -7.86 21.60
C TRP A 204 -6.41 -7.29 20.20
N LYS A 205 -5.31 -7.58 19.49
CA LYS A 205 -5.12 -7.07 18.13
C LYS A 205 -4.43 -8.08 17.23
N VAL A 206 -4.85 -8.09 15.98
CA VAL A 206 -4.25 -8.80 14.86
C VAL A 206 -3.78 -7.75 13.87
N VAL A 207 -2.49 -7.71 13.57
CA VAL A 207 -1.91 -6.79 12.58
C VAL A 207 -1.34 -7.61 11.44
N VAL A 208 -1.87 -7.41 10.24
CA VAL A 208 -1.43 -8.07 9.02
C VAL A 208 -0.80 -7.03 8.11
N VAL A 209 0.49 -7.18 7.82
CA VAL A 209 1.26 -6.26 6.98
C VAL A 209 1.60 -6.97 5.67
N ASN A 210 0.82 -6.69 4.63
CA ASN A 210 1.02 -7.21 3.28
C ASN A 210 1.86 -6.22 2.44
N ALA A 211 3.18 -6.36 2.53
CA ALA A 211 4.13 -5.53 1.79
C ALA A 211 5.51 -6.19 1.68
N CYS A 212 6.35 -5.71 0.76
CA CYS A 212 7.77 -6.04 0.71
C CYS A 212 8.44 -5.64 2.03
N TYR A 213 9.43 -6.42 2.49
CA TYR A 213 10.21 -6.16 3.72
C TYR A 213 9.36 -6.05 5.01
N SER A 214 8.09 -6.47 4.96
CA SER A 214 7.11 -6.32 6.04
C SER A 214 7.51 -7.01 7.35
N GLY A 215 8.40 -8.00 7.33
CA GLY A 215 8.97 -8.60 8.53
C GLY A 215 9.66 -7.60 9.47
N GLY A 216 10.06 -6.42 8.97
CA GLY A 216 10.56 -5.32 9.79
C GLY A 216 9.55 -4.72 10.76
N PHE A 217 8.24 -4.94 10.52
CA PHE A 217 7.15 -4.51 11.41
C PHE A 217 6.95 -5.45 12.60
N VAL A 218 7.48 -6.69 12.54
CA VAL A 218 7.29 -7.68 13.61
C VAL A 218 7.89 -7.23 14.96
N PRO A 219 9.17 -6.78 15.05
CA PRO A 219 9.76 -6.42 16.33
C PRO A 219 9.05 -5.30 17.11
N PRO A 220 8.61 -4.18 16.49
CA PRO A 220 7.91 -3.13 17.23
C PRO A 220 6.43 -3.44 17.48
N LEU A 221 5.79 -4.32 16.69
CA LEU A 221 4.37 -4.66 16.87
C LEU A 221 4.13 -5.84 17.81
N LYS A 222 5.08 -6.78 17.95
CA LYS A 222 4.88 -7.95 18.81
C LYS A 222 4.72 -7.51 20.27
N GLY A 223 3.87 -8.21 21.00
CA GLY A 223 3.65 -7.93 22.41
C GLY A 223 2.44 -8.67 22.97
N PRO A 224 2.12 -8.46 24.26
CA PRO A 224 0.96 -9.07 24.89
C PRO A 224 -0.32 -8.82 24.09
N GLY A 225 -1.11 -9.87 23.90
CA GLY A 225 -2.38 -9.79 23.18
C GLY A 225 -2.29 -9.43 21.70
N THR A 226 -1.12 -9.59 21.08
CA THR A 226 -0.89 -9.24 19.67
C THR A 226 -0.53 -10.45 18.81
N LEU A 227 -1.20 -10.56 17.66
CA LEU A 227 -0.84 -11.43 16.54
C LEU A 227 -0.32 -10.52 15.40
N VAL A 228 0.91 -10.73 14.95
CA VAL A 228 1.47 -10.05 13.79
C VAL A 228 1.71 -11.07 12.68
N MET A 229 1.26 -10.76 11.47
CA MET A 229 1.50 -11.57 10.27
C MET A 229 2.05 -10.69 9.16
N THR A 230 3.08 -11.16 8.46
CA THR A 230 3.74 -10.38 7.41
C THR A 230 3.88 -11.19 6.13
N ALA A 231 3.76 -10.53 4.99
CA ALA A 231 3.89 -11.16 3.67
C ALA A 231 5.31 -11.57 3.31
N ALA A 232 6.31 -10.94 3.93
CA ALA A 232 7.71 -11.25 3.72
C ALA A 232 8.54 -11.12 4.99
N ARG A 233 9.74 -11.70 4.95
CA ARG A 233 10.83 -11.46 5.89
C ARG A 233 11.37 -10.04 5.73
N LYS A 234 11.98 -9.50 6.79
CA LYS A 234 12.45 -8.11 6.85
C LYS A 234 13.40 -7.67 5.72
N ASP A 235 14.13 -8.59 5.09
CA ASP A 235 15.12 -8.37 4.03
C ASP A 235 14.73 -9.08 2.72
N ARG A 236 13.44 -9.36 2.53
CA ARG A 236 12.88 -10.02 1.34
C ARG A 236 11.71 -9.23 0.77
N SER A 237 11.55 -9.27 -0.55
CA SER A 237 10.36 -8.79 -1.24
C SER A 237 9.19 -9.78 -1.12
N SER A 238 7.97 -9.28 -1.28
CA SER A 238 6.77 -10.06 -1.58
C SER A 238 6.37 -9.86 -3.06
N PHE A 239 5.38 -10.60 -3.55
CA PHE A 239 5.10 -10.68 -5.00
C PHE A 239 3.61 -10.52 -5.34
N GLY A 240 3.34 -10.22 -6.61
CA GLY A 240 1.99 -10.08 -7.16
C GLY A 240 1.36 -8.69 -6.99
N CYS A 241 2.15 -7.63 -6.81
CA CYS A 241 1.66 -6.26 -6.62
C CYS A 241 1.79 -5.36 -7.86
N GLY A 242 2.02 -5.92 -9.05
CA GLY A 242 2.13 -5.11 -10.28
C GLY A 242 0.77 -4.69 -10.84
N SER A 243 0.78 -3.75 -11.80
CA SER A 243 -0.42 -3.16 -12.41
C SER A 243 -1.38 -4.17 -13.06
N GLU A 244 -0.88 -5.30 -13.55
CA GLU A 244 -1.72 -6.38 -14.13
C GLU A 244 -2.21 -7.41 -13.09
N SER A 245 -1.84 -7.24 -11.82
CA SER A 245 -2.25 -8.15 -10.76
C SER A 245 -3.56 -7.69 -10.12
N ASP A 246 -4.53 -8.59 -10.08
CA ASP A 246 -5.79 -8.33 -9.37
C ASP A 246 -5.65 -8.51 -7.85
N ILE A 247 -4.72 -9.36 -7.42
CA ILE A 247 -4.44 -9.71 -6.02
C ILE A 247 -2.97 -10.11 -5.85
N THR A 248 -2.37 -9.78 -4.70
CA THR A 248 -1.00 -10.20 -4.36
C THR A 248 -0.93 -11.70 -4.07
N TYR A 249 0.28 -12.27 -4.07
CA TYR A 249 0.47 -13.67 -3.68
C TYR A 249 0.00 -13.91 -2.25
N PHE A 250 0.30 -12.98 -1.34
CA PHE A 250 -0.13 -13.11 0.05
C PHE A 250 -1.65 -12.94 0.18
N GLY A 251 -2.24 -11.97 -0.50
CA GLY A 251 -3.69 -11.77 -0.56
C GLY A 251 -4.43 -12.99 -1.09
N ASP A 252 -3.98 -13.59 -2.21
CA ASP A 252 -4.60 -14.81 -2.75
C ASP A 252 -4.50 -15.94 -1.74
N ALA A 253 -3.28 -16.21 -1.27
CA ALA A 253 -3.01 -17.36 -0.42
C ALA A 253 -3.71 -17.24 0.94
N PHE A 254 -3.71 -16.06 1.55
CA PHE A 254 -4.30 -15.83 2.88
C PHE A 254 -5.80 -15.51 2.80
N LEU A 255 -6.20 -14.44 2.09
CA LEU A 255 -7.59 -13.98 2.05
C LEU A 255 -8.45 -14.85 1.11
N ALA A 256 -8.06 -14.99 -0.15
CA ALA A 256 -8.90 -15.61 -1.17
C ALA A 256 -8.95 -17.14 -1.05
N HIS A 257 -7.88 -17.77 -0.57
CA HIS A 257 -7.77 -19.22 -0.45
C HIS A 257 -7.95 -19.72 0.98
N ALA A 258 -7.06 -19.34 1.90
CA ALA A 258 -6.98 -19.99 3.21
C ALA A 258 -8.14 -19.61 4.13
N LEU A 259 -8.52 -18.33 4.21
CA LEU A 259 -9.67 -17.89 5.03
C LEU A 259 -11.02 -18.37 4.48
N ASN A 260 -11.07 -18.80 3.22
CA ASN A 260 -12.24 -19.49 2.65
C ASN A 260 -12.30 -20.98 3.04
N ARG A 261 -11.21 -21.57 3.53
CA ARG A 261 -11.13 -22.98 3.95
C ARG A 261 -11.19 -23.16 5.45
N THR A 262 -10.75 -22.18 6.22
CA THR A 262 -10.76 -22.21 7.68
C THR A 262 -11.13 -20.87 8.25
N ASP A 263 -11.70 -20.90 9.44
CA ASP A 263 -11.96 -19.75 10.28
C ASP A 263 -10.78 -19.41 11.21
N ASN A 264 -9.65 -20.15 11.12
CA ASN A 264 -8.51 -20.02 12.01
C ASN A 264 -7.44 -19.17 11.35
N LEU A 265 -7.25 -17.92 11.78
CA LEU A 265 -6.26 -17.01 11.18
C LEU A 265 -4.84 -17.60 11.17
N ILE A 266 -4.44 -18.29 12.25
CA ILE A 266 -3.10 -18.88 12.38
C ILE A 266 -2.95 -20.11 11.47
N ALA A 267 -3.98 -20.97 11.40
CA ALA A 267 -3.96 -22.10 10.47
C ALA A 267 -4.04 -21.63 9.00
N ALA A 268 -4.79 -20.56 8.74
CA ALA A 268 -4.89 -19.92 7.43
C ALA A 268 -3.53 -19.37 6.99
N PHE A 269 -2.80 -18.70 7.88
CA PHE A 269 -1.43 -18.27 7.61
C PHE A 269 -0.50 -19.46 7.28
N GLY A 270 -0.63 -20.56 8.04
CA GLY A 270 0.14 -21.78 7.76
C GLY A 270 -0.16 -22.39 6.38
N MET A 271 -1.41 -22.33 5.91
CA MET A 271 -1.79 -22.71 4.55
C MET A 271 -1.23 -21.75 3.50
N ALA A 272 -1.34 -20.43 3.77
CA ALA A 272 -0.86 -19.40 2.88
C ALA A 272 0.66 -19.52 2.64
N ARG A 273 1.44 -19.68 3.71
CA ARG A 273 2.90 -19.85 3.61
C ARG A 273 3.32 -21.03 2.74
N LYS A 274 2.61 -22.17 2.84
CA LYS A 274 2.89 -23.36 2.00
C LYS A 274 2.56 -23.10 0.53
N ARG A 275 1.45 -22.41 0.25
CA ARG A 275 1.00 -22.07 -1.10
C ARG A 275 1.95 -21.08 -1.77
N ILE A 276 2.33 -20.03 -1.06
CA ILE A 276 3.31 -19.03 -1.50
C ILE A 276 4.65 -19.68 -1.82
N ALA A 277 5.21 -20.48 -0.91
CA ALA A 277 6.48 -21.16 -1.14
C ALA A 277 6.45 -22.10 -2.37
N SER A 278 5.30 -22.72 -2.65
CA SER A 278 5.12 -23.55 -3.85
C SER A 278 5.13 -22.72 -5.13
N TRP A 279 4.53 -21.53 -5.14
CA TRP A 279 4.52 -20.64 -6.29
C TRP A 279 5.88 -20.04 -6.52
N GLU A 280 6.52 -19.51 -5.49
CA GLU A 280 7.85 -18.92 -5.58
C GLU A 280 8.87 -19.93 -6.10
N LYS A 281 8.80 -21.19 -5.63
CA LYS A 281 9.64 -22.27 -6.16
C LYS A 281 9.36 -22.55 -7.64
N ARG A 282 8.08 -22.60 -8.04
CA ARG A 282 7.68 -22.83 -9.44
C ARG A 282 8.19 -21.71 -10.35
N ASP A 283 8.15 -20.48 -9.85
CA ASP A 283 8.42 -19.26 -10.63
C ASP A 283 9.90 -18.82 -10.51
N GLY A 284 10.74 -19.60 -9.82
CA GLY A 284 12.17 -19.32 -9.66
C GLY A 284 12.48 -18.09 -8.80
N LEU A 285 11.54 -17.67 -7.96
CA LEU A 285 11.66 -16.49 -7.10
C LEU A 285 12.45 -16.82 -5.83
N THR A 286 13.17 -15.82 -5.32
CA THR A 286 13.73 -15.92 -3.96
C THR A 286 12.57 -15.94 -2.96
N PRO A 287 12.50 -16.92 -2.04
CA PRO A 287 11.37 -17.02 -1.12
C PRO A 287 11.15 -15.76 -0.30
N SER A 288 9.89 -15.31 -0.22
CA SER A 288 9.50 -14.16 0.62
C SER A 288 9.57 -14.49 2.11
N ASP A 289 9.47 -15.76 2.49
CA ASP A 289 9.45 -16.25 3.88
C ASP A 289 8.44 -15.50 4.79
N PRO A 290 7.12 -15.59 4.54
CA PRO A 290 6.10 -14.94 5.36
C PRO A 290 6.25 -15.26 6.86
N GLN A 291 6.16 -14.24 7.73
CA GLN A 291 6.41 -14.38 9.17
C GLN A 291 5.12 -14.26 10.01
N ILE A 292 5.10 -14.93 11.15
CA ILE A 292 4.00 -14.87 12.12
C ILE A 292 4.56 -14.87 13.54
N GLU A 293 4.15 -13.89 14.33
CA GLU A 293 4.39 -13.83 15.78
C GLU A 293 3.04 -13.74 16.48
N ALA A 294 2.76 -14.62 17.42
CA ALA A 294 1.46 -14.63 18.08
C ALA A 294 1.59 -14.97 19.56
N ASP A 295 1.27 -13.98 20.38
CA ASP A 295 1.22 -14.10 21.83
C ASP A 295 0.20 -15.17 22.29
N ALA A 296 0.43 -15.78 23.44
CA ALA A 296 -0.45 -16.82 23.98
C ALA A 296 -1.86 -16.29 24.28
N GLY A 297 -1.97 -15.05 24.75
CA GLY A 297 -3.25 -14.42 25.08
C GLY A 297 -4.12 -14.21 23.84
N ILE A 298 -3.56 -13.66 22.75
CA ILE A 298 -4.34 -13.47 21.51
C ILE A 298 -4.75 -14.80 20.88
N ARG A 299 -3.93 -15.85 20.99
CA ARG A 299 -4.29 -17.20 20.52
C ARG A 299 -5.53 -17.72 21.25
N ALA A 300 -5.55 -17.60 22.58
CA ALA A 300 -6.69 -17.97 23.39
C ALA A 300 -7.92 -17.10 23.08
N ARG A 301 -7.73 -15.79 22.89
CA ARG A 301 -8.82 -14.87 22.56
C ARG A 301 -9.48 -15.17 21.21
N LEU A 302 -8.67 -15.38 20.17
CA LEU A 302 -9.15 -15.79 18.85
C LEU A 302 -9.87 -17.14 18.91
N ALA A 303 -9.39 -18.10 19.71
CA ALA A 303 -10.07 -19.37 19.91
C ALA A 303 -11.44 -19.20 20.57
N ALA A 304 -11.54 -18.35 21.60
CA ALA A 304 -12.82 -18.02 22.24
C ALA A 304 -13.79 -17.34 21.27
N TRP A 305 -13.32 -16.35 20.50
CA TRP A 305 -14.11 -15.68 19.47
C TRP A 305 -14.59 -16.65 18.38
N ARG A 306 -13.74 -17.58 17.93
CA ARG A 306 -14.13 -18.60 16.96
C ARG A 306 -15.24 -19.52 17.48
N SER A 307 -15.25 -19.81 18.79
CA SER A 307 -16.21 -20.75 19.37
C SER A 307 -17.65 -20.22 19.43
N GLN A 308 -17.84 -18.91 19.29
CA GLN A 308 -19.15 -18.24 19.36
C GLN A 308 -19.71 -17.83 17.98
N ILE A 309 -18.87 -17.72 16.95
CA ILE A 309 -19.34 -17.27 15.63
C ILE A 309 -19.85 -18.43 14.78
N ARG A 310 -20.82 -18.13 13.93
CA ARG A 310 -21.18 -19.02 12.82
C ARG A 310 -20.49 -18.56 11.55
N VAL A 311 -19.51 -19.33 11.12
CA VAL A 311 -18.74 -19.04 9.90
C VAL A 311 -19.67 -19.06 8.68
N GLY A 312 -19.69 -17.97 7.92
CA GLY A 312 -20.48 -17.86 6.69
C GLY A 312 -19.99 -18.78 5.57
N LYS A 313 -20.63 -18.75 4.39
CA LYS A 313 -20.15 -19.50 3.22
C LYS A 313 -18.81 -18.94 2.70
N PRO A 314 -17.99 -19.74 1.99
CA PRO A 314 -16.85 -19.20 1.28
C PRO A 314 -17.27 -18.09 0.31
N LEU A 315 -16.47 -17.03 0.22
CA LEU A 315 -16.67 -15.89 -0.67
C LEU A 315 -15.59 -15.93 -1.75
N ALA A 316 -15.97 -16.06 -3.02
CA ALA A 316 -15.01 -16.01 -4.12
C ALA A 316 -14.39 -14.61 -4.20
N PHE A 317 -13.08 -14.55 -4.51
CA PHE A 317 -12.43 -13.29 -4.81
C PHE A 317 -12.93 -12.73 -6.14
N ALA A 318 -13.19 -11.43 -6.16
CA ALA A 318 -13.55 -10.67 -7.34
C ALA A 318 -12.95 -9.26 -7.17
N PRO A 319 -12.19 -8.75 -8.16
CA PRO A 319 -11.64 -7.40 -8.14
C PRO A 319 -12.71 -6.33 -7.93
N ALA A 320 -12.35 -5.20 -7.33
CA ALA A 320 -13.26 -4.06 -7.21
C ALA A 320 -13.75 -3.63 -8.59
N GLY A 321 -15.06 -3.40 -8.75
CA GLY A 321 -15.67 -3.03 -10.03
C GLY A 321 -15.95 -4.17 -11.03
N SER A 322 -15.42 -5.39 -10.81
CA SER A 322 -15.70 -6.55 -11.70
C SER A 322 -17.15 -7.03 -11.69
N ALA A 323 -17.93 -6.66 -10.66
CA ALA A 323 -19.35 -6.98 -10.55
C ALA A 323 -20.25 -6.34 -11.63
N ARG A 324 -19.71 -5.42 -12.45
CA ARG A 324 -20.42 -4.88 -13.64
C ARG A 324 -20.35 -5.78 -14.88
N ALA A 325 -19.47 -6.79 -14.92
CA ALA A 325 -19.32 -7.66 -16.09
C ALA A 325 -20.20 -8.92 -16.05
N THR A 326 -20.88 -9.18 -14.92
CA THR A 326 -21.82 -10.30 -14.78
C THR A 326 -23.24 -9.77 -14.55
N CYS A 327 -23.69 -8.90 -15.44
CA CYS A 327 -25.12 -8.81 -15.73
C CYS A 327 -25.36 -9.68 -16.97
N ASP A 328 -25.94 -10.85 -16.68
CA ASP A 328 -26.58 -11.85 -17.53
C ASP A 328 -26.63 -11.58 -19.04
N HIS A 329 -25.99 -12.50 -19.77
CA HIS A 329 -26.28 -12.80 -21.18
C HIS A 329 -27.61 -13.58 -21.35
N HIS A 330 -28.60 -13.31 -20.50
CA HIS A 330 -29.97 -13.76 -20.64
C HIS A 330 -30.87 -12.55 -20.34
N ASP A 331 -31.73 -12.22 -21.30
CA ASP A 331 -32.58 -11.02 -21.40
C ASP A 331 -31.90 -9.84 -22.11
N ALA A 332 -31.84 -9.77 -23.45
CA ALA A 332 -32.99 -9.89 -24.33
C ALA A 332 -34.30 -9.29 -23.74
N CYS A 333 -34.20 -8.22 -22.95
CA CYS A 333 -35.27 -7.24 -22.84
C CYS A 333 -35.10 -6.27 -24.02
N ARG A 334 -35.82 -6.46 -25.13
CA ARG A 334 -37.20 -5.96 -25.28
C ARG A 334 -37.32 -4.57 -24.66
N ASN A 335 -36.98 -3.57 -25.48
CA ASN A 335 -37.63 -2.27 -25.60
C ASN A 335 -36.72 -1.38 -26.46
N ALA A 336 -36.68 -1.67 -27.77
CA ALA A 336 -36.36 -0.66 -28.77
C ALA A 336 -37.70 -0.21 -29.34
N GLU A 337 -38.07 1.04 -29.07
CA GLU A 337 -39.32 1.67 -29.46
C GLU A 337 -39.52 1.67 -31.00
N PRO A 338 -40.78 1.70 -31.47
CA PRO A 338 -41.09 1.78 -32.88
C PRO A 338 -41.08 3.22 -33.39
N GLY A 339 -40.17 3.50 -34.32
CA GLY A 339 -40.40 4.43 -35.42
C GLY A 339 -40.02 5.90 -35.19
N LEU A 340 -39.26 6.45 -36.13
CA LEU A 340 -39.81 7.45 -37.04
C LEU A 340 -39.02 7.41 -38.37
N ARG A 341 -39.81 7.46 -39.43
CA ARG A 341 -39.59 7.52 -40.88
C ARG A 341 -38.26 8.04 -41.42
#